data_AF-I6AXI5-F1
#
_entry.id   AF-I6AXI5-F1
#
_cell.length_a   1.000
_cell.length_b   1.000
_cell.length_c   1.000
_cell.angle_alpha   90.00
_cell.angle_beta   90.00
_cell.angle_gamma   90.00
#
_symmetry.space_group_name_H-M   'P 1'
#
loop_
_entity.id
_entity.type
_entity.pdbx_description
1 polymer ?
#
loop_
_entity_poly.entity_id
_entity_poly.type
_entity_poly.pdbx_seq_one_letter_code
_entity_poly.pdbx_strand_id
1 'polypeptide(L)'
;MTLFLVVLVAALVFEYINGFHDAANAIATVVSTKVLTPRQAIMLAAFFNLFGALMGTAVAKTIGNGLVAAEAITMTTVLGALIAAIVWGLFTWWLGLPSSSSHALVGGLCGAALSTAHGNWGVLKWSIYNPEHHMQEGLWPKIVMPMFASPVVGFIGAAIFMLFLYAVLKKLTPRIINAVFGKLQLVSASWMGFSHGSNDAQKTMGIIALALFTGTQSGAFENLPGWLHFLDTPTFDVPKWVMITCALTMAAGTAGGGWRIIRTMGHKMVKLQPVHGFAAETTAALIIQAASHVGVPLSTTHVISTSIMGVGATKRFSAVKWGIVSRIVWAWVLTLPVTGLIGWGASEIMHGFGMK
;
A
#
# COMPACT_ATOMS: atom_id res chain seq x y z
N MET A 1 -23.15 17.06 0.53
CA MET A 1 -23.40 15.71 1.09
C MET A 1 -23.30 14.58 0.06
N THR A 2 -24.06 14.57 -1.03
CA THR A 2 -24.06 13.47 -2.02
C THR A 2 -22.67 13.12 -2.54
N LEU A 3 -21.88 14.11 -2.96
CA LEU A 3 -20.53 13.90 -3.47
C LEU A 3 -19.59 13.29 -2.41
N PHE A 4 -19.68 13.76 -1.16
CA PHE A 4 -18.92 13.17 -0.05
C PHE A 4 -19.27 11.69 0.16
N LEU A 5 -20.56 11.32 0.13
CA LEU A 5 -20.96 9.91 0.25
C LEU A 5 -20.41 9.06 -0.89
N VAL A 6 -20.39 9.59 -2.11
CA VAL A 6 -19.76 8.91 -3.27
C VAL A 6 -18.26 8.73 -3.05
N VAL A 7 -17.55 9.76 -2.59
CA VAL A 7 -16.12 9.69 -2.25
C VAL A 7 -15.87 8.67 -1.15
N LEU A 8 -16.67 8.67 -0.08
CA LEU A 8 -16.56 7.72 1.02
C LEU A 8 -16.74 6.29 0.53
N VAL A 9 -17.78 6.01 -0.26
CA VAL A 9 -18.01 4.68 -0.85
C VAL A 9 -16.87 4.29 -1.77
N ALA A 10 -16.39 5.20 -2.63
CA ALA A 10 -15.25 4.95 -3.51
C ALA A 10 -13.97 4.64 -2.71
N ALA A 11 -13.73 5.34 -1.60
CA ALA A 11 -12.59 5.10 -0.72
C ALA A 11 -12.68 3.72 -0.06
N LEU A 12 -13.87 3.30 0.40
CA LEU A 12 -14.07 1.96 0.96
C LEU A 12 -13.97 0.86 -0.11
N VAL A 13 -14.45 1.09 -1.32
CA VAL A 13 -14.25 0.18 -2.46
C VAL A 13 -12.77 0.04 -2.78
N PHE A 14 -12.03 1.16 -2.82
CA PHE A 14 -10.59 1.15 -3.00
C PHE A 14 -9.88 0.38 -1.89
N GLU A 15 -10.23 0.58 -0.62
CA GLU A 15 -9.64 -0.15 0.51
C GLU A 15 -9.93 -1.65 0.45
N TYR A 16 -11.15 -2.04 0.08
CA TYR A 16 -11.50 -3.44 -0.12
C TYR A 16 -10.66 -4.04 -1.26
N ILE A 17 -10.53 -3.32 -2.37
CA ILE A 17 -9.68 -3.72 -3.50
C ILE A 17 -8.24 -3.86 -3.06
N ASN A 18 -7.73 -2.90 -2.29
CA ASN A 18 -6.38 -2.93 -1.76
C ASN A 18 -6.16 -4.18 -0.89
N GLY A 19 -7.07 -4.46 0.04
CA GLY A 19 -6.99 -5.62 0.92
C GLY A 19 -6.91 -6.94 0.15
N PHE A 20 -7.72 -7.13 -0.89
CA PHE A 20 -7.72 -8.39 -1.65
C PHE A 20 -6.54 -8.46 -2.63
N HIS A 21 -6.18 -7.35 -3.27
CA HIS A 21 -5.06 -7.24 -4.20
C HIS A 21 -3.74 -7.56 -3.49
N ASP A 22 -3.53 -6.94 -2.34
CA ASP A 22 -2.29 -7.03 -1.58
C ASP A 22 -2.30 -8.14 -0.52
N ALA A 23 -3.39 -8.92 -0.43
CA ALA A 23 -3.40 -10.18 0.33
C ALA A 23 -2.19 -11.06 -0.05
N ALA A 24 -1.78 -11.04 -1.32
CA ALA A 24 -0.61 -11.74 -1.84
C ALA A 24 0.70 -11.39 -1.12
N ASN A 25 0.85 -10.14 -0.65
CA ASN A 25 2.06 -9.67 0.02
C ASN A 25 2.28 -10.38 1.37
N ALA A 26 1.20 -10.73 2.07
CA ALA A 26 1.28 -11.41 3.36
C ALA A 26 1.25 -12.95 3.24
N ILE A 27 0.60 -13.52 2.20
CA ILE A 27 0.31 -14.97 2.17
C ILE A 27 1.04 -15.77 1.09
N ALA A 28 1.57 -15.14 0.04
CA ALA A 28 2.13 -15.89 -1.10
C ALA A 28 3.33 -16.78 -0.70
N THR A 29 4.15 -16.31 0.21
CA THR A 29 5.33 -17.01 0.76
C THR A 29 4.91 -18.19 1.62
N VAL A 30 4.02 -18.01 2.60
CA VAL A 30 3.60 -19.09 3.53
C VAL A 30 2.76 -20.18 2.86
N VAL A 31 1.99 -19.81 1.83
CA VAL A 31 1.25 -20.76 0.99
C VAL A 31 2.19 -21.50 0.05
N SER A 32 3.16 -20.83 -0.57
CA SER A 32 4.08 -21.47 -1.51
C SER A 32 5.05 -22.44 -0.84
N THR A 33 5.45 -22.17 0.41
CA THR A 33 6.26 -23.08 1.24
C THR A 33 5.44 -24.20 1.87
N LYS A 34 4.11 -24.19 1.70
CA LYS A 34 3.16 -25.17 2.25
C LYS A 34 3.15 -25.24 3.77
N VAL A 35 3.53 -24.16 4.46
CA VAL A 35 3.42 -24.07 5.92
C VAL A 35 1.96 -23.92 6.33
N LEU A 36 1.18 -23.16 5.56
CA LEU A 36 -0.25 -23.02 5.74
C LEU A 36 -1.02 -23.39 4.48
N THR A 37 -2.24 -23.88 4.67
CA THR A 37 -3.20 -23.97 3.58
C THR A 37 -3.65 -22.56 3.14
N PRO A 38 -4.05 -22.41 1.87
CA PRO A 38 -4.72 -21.22 1.34
C PRO A 38 -5.70 -20.51 2.30
N ARG A 39 -6.63 -21.28 2.91
CA ARG A 39 -7.66 -20.73 3.81
C ARG A 39 -7.07 -20.24 5.13
N GLN A 40 -6.17 -21.02 5.74
CA GLN A 40 -5.51 -20.63 6.99
C GLN A 40 -4.68 -19.36 6.82
N ALA A 41 -3.95 -19.25 5.70
CA ALA A 41 -3.13 -18.08 5.42
C ALA A 41 -3.98 -16.81 5.26
N ILE A 42 -5.12 -16.90 4.57
CA ILE A 42 -6.07 -15.78 4.44
C ILE A 42 -6.61 -15.35 5.81
N MET A 43 -7.04 -16.30 6.66
CA MET A 43 -7.55 -15.97 7.99
C MET A 43 -6.48 -15.28 8.86
N LEU A 44 -5.25 -15.79 8.81
CA LEU A 44 -4.11 -15.19 9.51
C LEU A 44 -3.85 -13.76 9.03
N ALA A 45 -3.76 -13.57 7.70
CA ALA A 45 -3.48 -12.26 7.12
C ALA A 45 -4.60 -11.26 7.39
N ALA A 46 -5.87 -11.66 7.28
CA ALA A 46 -7.00 -10.78 7.57
C ALA A 46 -7.01 -10.35 9.04
N PHE A 47 -6.73 -11.28 9.97
CA PHE A 47 -6.62 -10.98 11.39
C PHE A 47 -5.49 -9.99 11.68
N PHE A 48 -4.26 -10.27 11.22
CA PHE A 48 -3.13 -9.38 11.51
C PHE A 48 -3.20 -8.05 10.75
N ASN A 49 -3.75 -8.02 9.52
CA ASN A 49 -4.02 -6.77 8.80
C ASN A 49 -4.98 -5.89 9.61
N LEU A 50 -6.06 -6.45 10.17
CA LEU A 50 -7.01 -5.72 11.00
C LEU A 50 -6.31 -5.04 12.19
N PHE A 51 -5.52 -5.80 12.95
CA PHE A 51 -4.82 -5.25 14.12
C PHE A 51 -3.74 -4.24 13.71
N GLY A 52 -3.00 -4.52 12.64
CA GLY A 52 -2.01 -3.59 12.09
C GLY A 52 -2.63 -2.25 11.71
N ALA A 53 -3.77 -2.28 11.03
CA ALA A 53 -4.51 -1.09 10.61
C ALA A 53 -4.92 -0.20 11.79
N LEU A 54 -5.20 -0.78 12.97
CA LEU A 54 -5.62 -0.03 14.16
C LEU A 54 -4.46 0.64 14.93
N MET A 55 -3.21 0.43 14.54
CA MET A 55 -2.03 0.76 15.36
C MET A 55 -1.42 2.14 15.12
N GLY A 56 -1.90 2.92 14.14
CA GLY A 56 -1.37 4.26 13.91
C GLY A 56 -2.07 5.05 12.82
N THR A 57 -1.67 6.31 12.70
CA THR A 57 -2.20 7.28 11.72
C THR A 57 -1.11 8.12 11.05
N ALA A 58 0.17 7.82 11.30
CA ALA A 58 1.30 8.59 10.78
C ALA A 58 1.36 8.61 9.23
N VAL A 59 1.10 7.48 8.58
CA VAL A 59 1.04 7.39 7.10
C VAL A 59 -0.19 8.12 6.57
N ALA A 60 -1.32 8.04 7.28
CA ALA A 60 -2.55 8.75 6.92
C ALA A 60 -2.32 10.28 6.89
N LYS A 61 -1.57 10.81 7.86
CA LYS A 61 -1.19 12.22 7.91
C LYS A 61 -0.33 12.63 6.72
N THR A 62 0.62 11.79 6.30
CA THR A 62 1.43 12.05 5.10
C THR A 62 0.64 11.98 3.79
N ILE A 63 -0.36 11.09 3.69
CA ILE A 63 -1.20 11.01 2.49
C ILE A 63 -2.16 12.20 2.41
N GLY A 64 -2.73 12.62 3.54
CA GLY A 64 -3.67 13.74 3.58
C GLY A 64 -3.02 15.12 3.48
N ASN A 65 -1.76 15.27 3.89
CA ASN A 65 -1.07 16.57 3.90
C ASN A 65 0.26 16.54 3.15
N GLY A 66 0.53 17.62 2.40
CA GLY A 66 1.88 17.95 1.93
C GLY A 66 2.28 17.44 0.55
N LEU A 67 1.45 16.64 -0.14
CA LEU A 67 1.75 16.17 -1.50
C LEU A 67 1.31 17.15 -2.60
N VAL A 68 0.20 17.85 -2.37
CA VAL A 68 -0.45 18.77 -3.32
C VAL A 68 -0.80 20.08 -2.60
N ALA A 69 -0.89 21.17 -3.35
CA ALA A 69 -1.39 22.45 -2.87
C ALA A 69 -2.87 22.36 -2.44
N ALA A 70 -3.24 23.03 -1.33
CA ALA A 70 -4.53 22.82 -0.68
C ALA A 70 -5.70 23.28 -1.56
N GLU A 71 -5.47 24.31 -2.36
CA GLU A 71 -6.40 24.88 -3.33
C GLU A 71 -6.84 23.90 -4.42
N ALA A 72 -6.05 22.86 -4.71
CA ALA A 72 -6.41 21.83 -5.69
C ALA A 72 -7.03 20.58 -5.06
N ILE A 73 -7.18 20.53 -3.74
CA ILE A 73 -7.79 19.41 -3.04
C ILE A 73 -9.29 19.66 -2.88
N THR A 74 -10.03 19.31 -3.92
CA THR A 74 -11.49 19.29 -3.93
C THR A 74 -12.02 17.86 -3.78
N MET A 75 -13.32 17.72 -3.50
CA MET A 75 -13.97 16.41 -3.49
C MET A 75 -13.88 15.70 -4.84
N THR A 76 -13.95 16.45 -5.94
CA THR A 76 -13.77 15.97 -7.31
C THR A 76 -12.34 15.49 -7.55
N THR A 77 -11.32 16.20 -7.05
CA THR A 77 -9.92 15.75 -7.09
C THR A 77 -9.75 14.42 -6.36
N VAL A 78 -10.28 14.31 -5.13
CA VAL A 78 -10.20 13.08 -4.32
C VAL A 78 -10.91 11.92 -5.02
N LEU A 79 -12.10 12.15 -5.57
CA LEU A 79 -12.83 11.13 -6.32
C LEU A 79 -12.07 10.68 -7.56
N GLY A 80 -11.46 11.60 -8.32
CA GLY A 80 -10.66 11.29 -9.50
C GLY A 80 -9.45 10.43 -9.16
N ALA A 81 -8.78 10.73 -8.05
CA ALA A 81 -7.67 9.93 -7.53
C ALA A 81 -8.10 8.49 -7.19
N LEU A 82 -9.22 8.34 -6.50
CA LEU A 82 -9.79 7.03 -6.13
C LEU A 82 -10.20 6.22 -7.36
N ILE A 83 -10.88 6.84 -8.33
CA ILE A 83 -11.26 6.19 -9.59
C ILE A 83 -10.01 5.66 -10.30
N ALA A 84 -8.97 6.48 -10.43
CA ALA A 84 -7.72 6.07 -11.06
C ALA A 84 -7.07 4.87 -10.36
N ALA A 85 -7.00 4.91 -9.02
CA ALA A 85 -6.43 3.84 -8.23
C ALA A 85 -7.24 2.54 -8.32
N ILE A 86 -8.58 2.63 -8.30
CA ILE A 86 -9.50 1.49 -8.45
C ILE A 86 -9.37 0.86 -9.84
N VAL A 87 -9.47 1.66 -10.90
CA VAL A 87 -9.42 1.17 -12.28
C VAL A 87 -8.09 0.47 -12.54
N TRP A 88 -6.98 1.08 -12.13
CA TRP A 88 -5.65 0.48 -12.30
C TRP A 88 -5.49 -0.78 -11.46
N GLY A 89 -5.89 -0.77 -10.18
CA GLY A 89 -5.78 -1.93 -9.30
C GLY A 89 -6.59 -3.14 -9.80
N LEU A 90 -7.79 -2.92 -10.34
CA LEU A 90 -8.59 -3.99 -10.95
C LEU A 90 -7.96 -4.51 -12.25
N PHE A 91 -7.40 -3.62 -13.07
CA PHE A 91 -6.73 -3.97 -14.31
C PHE A 91 -5.48 -4.84 -14.07
N THR A 92 -4.60 -4.42 -13.17
CA THR A 92 -3.38 -5.17 -12.83
C THR A 92 -3.69 -6.49 -12.15
N TRP A 93 -4.70 -6.53 -11.26
CA TRP A 93 -5.20 -7.78 -10.70
C TRP A 93 -5.73 -8.73 -11.76
N TRP A 94 -6.47 -8.24 -12.75
CA TRP A 94 -6.98 -9.07 -13.85
C TRP A 94 -5.85 -9.72 -14.64
N LEU A 95 -4.75 -8.98 -14.86
CA LEU A 95 -3.52 -9.48 -15.46
C LEU A 95 -2.66 -10.34 -14.51
N GLY A 96 -3.00 -10.41 -13.22
CA GLY A 96 -2.22 -11.09 -12.20
C GLY A 96 -0.84 -10.47 -11.96
N LEU A 97 -0.71 -9.17 -12.20
CA LEU A 97 0.50 -8.39 -12.00
C LEU A 97 0.47 -7.72 -10.62
N PRO A 98 1.43 -8.00 -9.72
CA PRO A 98 1.54 -7.29 -8.45
C PRO A 98 1.91 -5.82 -8.69
N SER A 99 0.95 -4.91 -8.57
CA SER A 99 1.14 -3.46 -8.59
C SER A 99 1.09 -2.83 -7.20
N SER A 100 1.50 -1.56 -7.11
CA SER A 100 1.49 -0.81 -5.86
C SER A 100 0.26 0.08 -5.74
N SER A 101 -0.61 -0.16 -4.76
CA SER A 101 -1.75 0.70 -4.47
C SER A 101 -1.33 2.11 -4.01
N SER A 102 -0.23 2.26 -3.28
CA SER A 102 0.32 3.58 -2.87
C SER A 102 0.62 4.47 -4.07
N HIS A 103 1.37 3.94 -5.04
CA HIS A 103 1.72 4.69 -6.25
C HIS A 103 0.51 4.91 -7.15
N ALA A 104 -0.43 3.95 -7.21
CA ALA A 104 -1.67 4.12 -7.97
C ALA A 104 -2.47 5.32 -7.42
N LEU A 105 -2.66 5.38 -6.10
CA LEU A 105 -3.36 6.46 -5.41
C LEU A 105 -2.64 7.80 -5.54
N VAL A 106 -1.33 7.86 -5.29
CA VAL A 106 -0.56 9.11 -5.40
C VAL A 106 -0.52 9.61 -6.84
N GLY A 107 -0.31 8.72 -7.82
CA GLY A 107 -0.34 9.09 -9.24
C GLY A 107 -1.70 9.65 -9.63
N GLY A 108 -2.79 8.99 -9.24
CA GLY A 108 -4.15 9.46 -9.44
C GLY A 108 -4.40 10.83 -8.80
N LEU A 109 -3.94 11.03 -7.57
CA LEU A 109 -4.05 12.30 -6.85
C LEU A 109 -3.28 13.43 -7.55
N CYS A 110 -2.06 13.17 -8.00
CA CYS A 110 -1.26 14.15 -8.75
C CYS A 110 -1.94 14.53 -10.06
N GLY A 111 -2.44 13.54 -10.80
CA GLY A 111 -3.15 13.77 -12.07
C GLY A 111 -4.44 14.55 -11.91
N ALA A 112 -5.27 14.16 -10.94
CA ALA A 112 -6.52 14.85 -10.64
C ALA A 112 -6.28 16.29 -10.15
N ALA A 113 -5.26 16.49 -9.30
CA ALA A 113 -4.89 17.83 -8.84
C ALA A 113 -4.38 18.74 -9.95
N LEU A 114 -3.60 18.21 -10.89
CA LEU A 114 -3.16 18.95 -12.07
C LEU A 114 -4.34 19.39 -12.94
N SER A 115 -5.34 18.51 -13.12
CA SER A 115 -6.59 18.85 -13.82
C SER A 115 -7.32 20.00 -13.12
N THR A 116 -7.52 19.92 -11.80
CA THR A 116 -8.13 20.99 -10.99
C THR A 116 -7.34 22.30 -11.03
N ALA A 117 -6.02 22.23 -11.16
CA ALA A 117 -5.15 23.39 -11.32
C ALA A 117 -4.98 23.84 -12.79
N HIS A 118 -5.80 23.34 -13.72
CA HIS A 118 -5.76 23.68 -15.14
C HIS A 118 -4.38 23.47 -15.80
N GLY A 119 -3.69 22.39 -15.41
CA GLY A 119 -2.37 22.02 -15.90
C GLY A 119 -1.20 22.79 -15.27
N ASN A 120 -1.45 23.56 -14.21
CA ASN A 120 -0.37 24.22 -13.47
C ASN A 120 0.41 23.21 -12.63
N TRP A 121 1.63 22.89 -13.07
CA TRP A 121 2.55 21.98 -12.38
C TRP A 121 3.00 22.47 -11.00
N GLY A 122 2.88 23.77 -10.70
CA GLY A 122 3.19 24.33 -9.39
C GLY A 122 2.30 23.81 -8.25
N VAL A 123 1.19 23.16 -8.58
CA VAL A 123 0.29 22.51 -7.61
C VAL A 123 0.93 21.29 -6.92
N LEU A 124 1.91 20.66 -7.58
CA LEU A 124 2.60 19.48 -7.05
C LEU A 124 3.77 19.89 -6.17
N LYS A 125 3.71 19.52 -4.89
CA LYS A 125 4.73 19.86 -3.90
C LYS A 125 5.87 18.86 -3.98
N TRP A 126 6.90 19.17 -4.79
CA TRP A 126 8.02 18.24 -5.03
C TRP A 126 8.96 18.08 -3.84
N SER A 127 9.53 19.16 -3.35
CA SER A 127 10.38 19.18 -2.15
C SER A 127 10.23 20.53 -1.47
N ILE A 128 9.66 20.53 -0.27
CA ILE A 128 9.44 21.73 0.54
C ILE A 128 10.11 21.48 1.89
N TYR A 129 10.95 22.42 2.32
CA TYR A 129 11.53 22.36 3.65
C TYR A 129 10.47 22.70 4.70
N ASN A 130 10.21 21.77 5.63
CA ASN A 130 9.37 22.04 6.79
C ASN A 130 10.27 22.53 7.95
N PRO A 131 10.16 23.80 8.38
CA PRO A 131 10.96 24.34 9.48
C PRO A 131 10.67 23.68 10.84
N GLU A 132 9.44 23.21 11.07
CA GLU A 132 9.04 22.63 12.36
C GLU A 132 9.73 21.28 12.61
N HIS A 133 9.83 20.47 11.55
CA HIS A 133 10.43 19.13 11.63
C HIS A 133 11.86 19.08 11.12
N HIS A 134 12.42 20.21 10.64
CA HIS A 134 13.76 20.29 10.05
C HIS A 134 14.01 19.24 8.95
N MET A 135 12.97 18.91 8.17
CA MET A 135 12.99 17.84 7.17
C MET A 135 12.37 18.32 5.85
N GLN A 136 12.80 17.68 4.75
CA GLN A 136 12.17 17.86 3.44
C GLN A 136 10.86 17.07 3.40
N GLU A 137 9.80 17.73 2.95
CA GLU A 137 8.47 17.17 2.71
C GLU A 137 8.08 17.28 1.24
N GLY A 138 7.02 16.59 0.84
CA GLY A 138 6.55 16.55 -0.54
C GLY A 138 6.78 15.22 -1.25
N LEU A 139 6.46 15.20 -2.54
CA LEU A 139 6.46 14.02 -3.40
C LEU A 139 7.83 13.34 -3.45
N TRP A 140 8.92 14.12 -3.56
CA TRP A 140 10.27 13.56 -3.66
C TRP A 140 10.68 12.77 -2.42
N PRO A 141 10.77 13.37 -1.21
CA PRO A 141 11.24 12.66 -0.03
C PRO A 141 10.26 11.60 0.50
N LYS A 142 8.95 11.79 0.32
CA LYS A 142 7.93 10.89 0.92
C LYS A 142 7.46 9.78 -0.02
N ILE A 143 7.50 9.98 -1.34
CA ILE A 143 6.98 9.01 -2.32
C ILE A 143 8.09 8.51 -3.25
N VAL A 144 8.73 9.41 -4.00
CA VAL A 144 9.64 9.03 -5.09
C VAL A 144 10.93 8.38 -4.56
N MET A 145 11.55 8.97 -3.55
CA MET A 145 12.78 8.41 -2.96
C MET A 145 12.51 7.04 -2.31
N PRO A 146 11.48 6.87 -1.45
CA PRO A 146 11.13 5.55 -0.92
C PRO A 146 10.70 4.52 -1.99
N MET A 147 10.08 4.96 -3.10
CA MET A 147 9.70 4.09 -4.22
C MET A 147 10.89 3.36 -4.83
N PHE A 148 12.06 4.01 -4.92
CA PHE A 148 13.29 3.41 -5.43
C PHE A 148 14.13 2.77 -4.32
N ALA A 149 14.26 3.44 -3.17
CA ALA A 149 15.09 2.98 -2.07
C ALA A 149 14.56 1.69 -1.45
N SER A 150 13.25 1.59 -1.21
CA SER A 150 12.67 0.44 -0.50
C SER A 150 12.81 -0.89 -1.24
N PRO A 151 12.64 -1.00 -2.59
CA PRO A 151 12.96 -2.24 -3.28
C PRO A 151 14.44 -2.63 -3.20
N VAL A 152 15.36 -1.66 -3.27
CA VAL A 152 16.81 -1.91 -3.15
C VAL A 152 17.16 -2.42 -1.75
N VAL A 153 16.66 -1.73 -0.72
CA VAL A 153 16.85 -2.13 0.68
C VAL A 153 16.21 -3.50 0.94
N GLY A 154 15.02 -3.77 0.37
CA GLY A 154 14.38 -5.08 0.45
C GLY A 154 15.23 -6.19 -0.18
N PHE A 155 15.73 -5.98 -1.41
CA PHE A 155 16.57 -6.96 -2.09
C PHE A 155 17.88 -7.23 -1.33
N ILE A 156 18.63 -6.18 -1.00
CA ILE A 156 19.94 -6.29 -0.36
C ILE A 156 19.78 -6.79 1.08
N GLY A 157 18.85 -6.22 1.84
CA GLY A 157 18.60 -6.60 3.23
C GLY A 157 18.19 -8.06 3.35
N ALA A 158 17.29 -8.54 2.48
CA ALA A 158 16.86 -9.94 2.51
C ALA A 158 17.97 -10.90 2.05
N ALA A 159 18.82 -10.47 1.09
CA ALA A 159 19.99 -11.24 0.69
C ALA A 159 21.01 -11.37 1.83
N ILE A 160 21.35 -10.26 2.49
CA ILE A 160 22.26 -10.25 3.66
C ILE A 160 21.69 -11.13 4.77
N PHE A 161 20.41 -11.00 5.09
CA PHE A 161 19.78 -11.81 6.13
C PHE A 161 19.79 -13.29 5.79
N MET A 162 19.56 -13.65 4.51
CA MET A 162 19.64 -15.05 4.08
C MET A 162 21.06 -15.62 4.14
N LEU A 163 22.08 -14.84 3.77
CA LEU A 163 23.49 -15.24 3.89
C LEU A 163 23.88 -15.46 5.35
N PHE A 164 23.41 -14.60 6.26
CA PHE A 164 23.56 -14.79 7.70
C PHE A 164 22.93 -16.10 8.17
N LEU A 165 21.69 -16.40 7.75
CA LEU A 165 21.03 -17.66 8.07
C LEU A 165 21.80 -18.86 7.53
N TYR A 166 22.36 -18.81 6.32
CA TYR A 166 23.21 -19.89 5.80
C TYR A 166 24.46 -20.10 6.66
N ALA A 167 25.10 -19.05 7.15
CA ALA A 167 26.27 -19.15 8.01
C ALA A 167 25.95 -19.82 9.36
N VAL A 168 24.83 -19.43 9.99
CA VAL A 168 24.41 -19.94 11.31
C VAL A 168 23.86 -21.37 11.22
N LEU A 169 23.11 -21.69 10.17
CA LEU A 169 22.40 -22.95 10.04
C LEU A 169 23.22 -24.06 9.35
N LYS A 170 24.46 -23.79 8.93
CA LYS A 170 25.28 -24.71 8.13
C LYS A 170 25.48 -26.11 8.73
N LYS A 171 25.42 -26.23 10.06
CA LYS A 171 25.61 -27.50 10.79
C LYS A 171 24.29 -28.27 11.02
N LEU A 172 23.14 -27.67 10.72
CA LEU A 172 21.84 -28.26 10.97
C LEU A 172 21.36 -29.05 9.75
N THR A 173 20.65 -30.15 10.01
CA THR A 173 20.09 -30.97 8.94
C THR A 173 18.86 -30.29 8.33
N PRO A 174 18.57 -30.51 7.03
CA PRO A 174 17.38 -29.95 6.37
C PRO A 174 16.06 -30.29 7.07
N ARG A 175 15.98 -31.44 7.75
CA ARG A 175 14.80 -31.85 8.53
C ARG A 175 14.55 -30.92 9.71
N ILE A 176 15.60 -30.58 10.47
CA ILE A 176 15.51 -29.67 11.61
C ILE A 176 15.17 -28.26 11.12
N ILE A 177 15.85 -27.79 10.06
CA ILE A 177 15.62 -26.47 9.48
C ILE A 177 14.15 -26.34 9.05
N ASN A 178 13.60 -27.29 8.30
CA ASN A 178 12.20 -27.22 7.88
C ASN A 178 11.21 -27.26 9.06
N ALA A 179 11.49 -28.05 10.09
CA ALA A 179 10.63 -28.13 11.27
C ALA A 179 10.61 -26.83 12.09
N VAL A 180 11.77 -26.19 12.28
CA VAL A 180 11.91 -24.94 13.03
C VAL A 180 11.39 -23.76 12.21
N PHE A 181 11.87 -23.61 10.97
CA PHE A 181 11.49 -22.48 10.13
C PHE A 181 10.06 -22.57 9.61
N GLY A 182 9.43 -23.75 9.60
CA GLY A 182 7.99 -23.84 9.40
C GLY A 182 7.21 -23.08 10.48
N LYS A 183 7.64 -23.18 11.74
CA LYS A 183 7.02 -22.45 12.86
C LYS A 183 7.42 -20.98 12.89
N LEU A 184 8.69 -20.67 12.65
CA LEU A 184 9.16 -19.27 12.59
C LEU A 184 8.52 -18.52 11.42
N GLN A 185 8.27 -19.17 10.28
CA GLN A 185 7.58 -18.55 9.15
C GLN A 185 6.15 -18.15 9.52
N LEU A 186 5.46 -18.89 10.39
CA LEU A 186 4.14 -18.47 10.86
C LEU A 186 4.21 -17.13 11.60
N VAL A 187 5.26 -16.92 12.40
CA VAL A 187 5.48 -15.67 13.14
C VAL A 187 5.84 -14.54 12.17
N SER A 188 6.75 -14.76 11.22
CA SER A 188 7.11 -13.74 10.23
C SER A 188 5.97 -13.38 9.28
N ALA A 189 5.14 -14.35 8.88
CA ALA A 189 3.96 -14.09 8.05
C ALA A 189 2.90 -13.30 8.83
N SER A 190 2.74 -13.59 10.12
CA SER A 190 1.88 -12.81 11.02
C SER A 190 2.37 -11.37 11.16
N TRP A 191 3.68 -11.18 11.37
CA TRP A 191 4.28 -9.86 11.46
C TRP A 191 4.20 -9.11 10.13
N MET A 192 4.42 -9.78 9.00
CA MET A 192 4.24 -9.20 7.66
C MET A 192 2.81 -8.72 7.44
N GLY A 193 1.79 -9.51 7.82
CA GLY A 193 0.39 -9.09 7.77
C GLY A 193 0.13 -7.88 8.68
N PHE A 194 0.66 -7.87 9.89
CA PHE A 194 0.53 -6.73 10.80
C PHE A 194 1.16 -5.46 10.23
N SER A 195 2.40 -5.54 9.75
CA SER A 195 3.11 -4.39 9.18
C SER A 195 2.48 -3.91 7.88
N HIS A 196 1.95 -4.83 7.08
CA HIS A 196 1.16 -4.50 5.91
C HIS A 196 -0.08 -3.68 6.30
N GLY A 197 -0.91 -4.17 7.24
CA GLY A 197 -2.05 -3.44 7.77
C GLY A 197 -1.70 -2.05 8.32
N SER A 198 -0.58 -1.94 9.04
CA SER A 198 -0.13 -0.68 9.64
C SER A 198 0.34 0.37 8.64
N ASN A 199 0.69 0.00 7.41
CA ASN A 199 1.04 0.95 6.36
C ASN A 199 -0.14 1.22 5.41
N ASP A 200 -0.81 0.15 4.98
CA ASP A 200 -1.73 0.19 3.85
C ASP A 200 -3.09 0.77 4.19
N ALA A 201 -3.72 0.34 5.29
CA ALA A 201 -5.03 0.87 5.68
C ALA A 201 -4.99 2.38 5.94
N GLN A 202 -3.87 2.86 6.46
CA GLN A 202 -3.67 4.28 6.75
C GLN A 202 -3.75 5.16 5.48
N LYS A 203 -3.49 4.62 4.29
CA LYS A 203 -3.57 5.38 3.04
C LYS A 203 -5.01 5.81 2.77
N THR A 204 -5.95 4.89 2.88
CA THR A 204 -7.38 5.22 2.73
C THR A 204 -7.88 6.05 3.91
N MET A 205 -7.41 5.79 5.14
CA MET A 205 -7.72 6.66 6.28
C MET A 205 -7.33 8.11 5.98
N GLY A 206 -6.16 8.33 5.37
CA GLY A 206 -5.69 9.66 4.95
C GLY A 206 -6.59 10.30 3.90
N ILE A 207 -7.06 9.53 2.91
CA ILE A 207 -7.97 10.02 1.87
C ILE A 207 -9.36 10.36 2.42
N ILE A 208 -9.92 9.53 3.31
CA ILE A 208 -11.20 9.82 3.94
C ILE A 208 -11.07 11.02 4.88
N ALA A 209 -9.99 11.12 5.66
CA ALA A 209 -9.71 12.29 6.49
C ALA A 209 -9.57 13.56 5.64
N LEU A 210 -8.92 13.46 4.48
CA LEU A 210 -8.81 14.56 3.52
C LEU A 210 -10.17 14.98 2.99
N ALA A 211 -11.03 14.02 2.62
CA ALA A 211 -12.39 14.31 2.18
C ALA A 211 -13.21 14.97 3.30
N LEU A 212 -13.15 14.48 4.55
CA LEU A 212 -13.84 15.10 5.69
C LEU A 212 -13.37 16.53 5.93
N PHE A 213 -12.05 16.74 5.92
CA PHE A 213 -11.46 18.06 6.11
C PHE A 213 -11.86 19.02 4.98
N THR A 214 -11.70 18.63 3.72
CA THR A 214 -12.14 19.44 2.56
C THR A 214 -13.65 19.74 2.62
N GLY A 215 -14.46 18.76 3.02
CA GLY A 215 -15.91 18.93 3.16
C GLY A 215 -16.26 19.96 4.21
N THR A 216 -15.55 19.94 5.33
CA THR A 216 -15.68 20.93 6.41
C THR A 216 -15.29 22.33 5.95
N GLN A 217 -14.09 22.46 5.35
CA GLN A 217 -13.58 23.76 4.90
C GLN A 217 -14.43 24.39 3.78
N SER A 218 -15.10 23.57 2.97
CA SER A 218 -16.03 24.03 1.93
C SER A 218 -17.43 24.40 2.43
N GLY A 219 -17.70 24.26 3.74
CA GLY A 219 -19.02 24.48 4.33
C GLY A 219 -20.04 23.38 4.02
N ALA A 220 -19.62 22.26 3.43
CA ALA A 220 -20.52 21.17 3.02
C ALA A 220 -21.22 20.46 4.19
N PHE A 221 -20.75 20.69 5.41
CA PHE A 221 -21.22 20.08 6.66
C PHE A 221 -21.85 21.06 7.66
N GLU A 222 -21.99 22.36 7.33
CA GLU A 222 -22.49 23.38 8.27
C GLU A 222 -23.94 23.13 8.74
N ASN A 223 -24.78 22.58 7.86
CA ASN A 223 -26.23 22.40 8.12
C ASN A 223 -26.59 20.94 8.43
N LEU A 224 -25.67 20.18 9.05
CA LEU A 224 -25.93 18.78 9.36
C LEU A 224 -26.83 18.61 10.59
N PRO A 225 -27.70 17.60 10.61
CA PRO A 225 -28.37 17.16 11.83
C PRO A 225 -27.36 16.82 12.94
N GLY A 226 -27.75 17.03 14.20
CA GLY A 226 -26.93 16.73 15.41
C GLY A 226 -26.18 15.38 15.37
N TRP A 227 -26.80 14.34 14.83
CA TRP A 227 -26.25 12.98 14.76
C TRP A 227 -25.18 12.79 13.66
N LEU A 228 -25.03 13.73 12.72
CA LEU A 228 -24.02 13.73 11.66
C LEU A 228 -22.85 14.70 11.91
N HIS A 229 -22.84 15.44 13.03
CA HIS A 229 -21.75 16.37 13.35
C HIS A 229 -20.37 15.70 13.51
N PHE A 230 -20.32 14.38 13.69
CA PHE A 230 -19.03 13.65 13.70
C PHE A 230 -18.31 13.68 12.33
N LEU A 231 -18.98 14.12 11.26
CA LEU A 231 -18.39 14.36 9.94
C LEU A 231 -17.67 15.72 9.84
N ASP A 232 -17.99 16.65 10.73
CA ASP A 232 -17.37 17.98 10.80
C ASP A 232 -15.99 17.87 11.48
N THR A 233 -14.94 18.12 10.70
CA THR A 233 -13.54 18.00 11.11
C THR A 233 -12.80 19.30 10.81
N PRO A 234 -12.83 20.29 11.73
CA PRO A 234 -12.24 21.61 11.50
C PRO A 234 -10.71 21.57 11.50
N THR A 235 -10.11 20.59 12.17
CA THR A 235 -8.67 20.30 12.12
C THR A 235 -8.43 18.99 11.37
N PHE A 236 -7.31 18.90 10.66
CA PHE A 236 -6.93 17.66 10.00
C PHE A 236 -6.49 16.62 11.05
N ASP A 237 -7.36 15.67 11.33
CA ASP A 237 -7.07 14.48 12.12
C ASP A 237 -7.80 13.28 11.53
N VAL A 238 -7.42 12.07 11.94
CA VAL A 238 -8.04 10.82 11.50
C VAL A 238 -9.03 10.34 12.57
N PRO A 239 -10.35 10.46 12.35
CA PRO A 239 -11.33 10.03 13.34
C PRO A 239 -11.27 8.52 13.59
N LYS A 240 -11.55 8.10 14.82
CA LYS A 240 -11.55 6.67 15.21
C LYS A 240 -12.50 5.82 14.36
N TRP A 241 -13.64 6.36 13.95
CA TRP A 241 -14.57 5.62 13.08
C TRP A 241 -13.93 5.33 11.73
N VAL A 242 -13.18 6.29 11.14
CA VAL A 242 -12.45 6.08 9.88
C VAL A 242 -11.42 4.97 10.05
N MET A 243 -10.68 4.96 11.16
CA MET A 243 -9.72 3.90 11.47
C MET A 243 -10.38 2.53 11.52
N ILE A 244 -11.48 2.40 12.28
CA ILE A 244 -12.20 1.13 12.46
C ILE A 244 -12.82 0.68 11.14
N THR A 245 -13.46 1.56 10.39
CA THR A 245 -14.09 1.24 9.10
C THR A 245 -13.04 0.81 8.09
N CYS A 246 -11.93 1.54 7.93
CA CYS A 246 -10.86 1.13 7.01
C CYS A 246 -10.23 -0.20 7.43
N ALA A 247 -9.99 -0.42 8.72
CA ALA A 247 -9.41 -1.66 9.23
C ALA A 247 -10.32 -2.88 8.93
N LEU A 248 -11.62 -2.76 9.17
CA LEU A 248 -12.60 -3.81 8.86
C LEU A 248 -12.72 -4.04 7.35
N THR A 249 -12.76 -2.99 6.54
CA THR A 249 -12.82 -3.09 5.09
C THR A 249 -11.57 -3.74 4.51
N MET A 250 -10.38 -3.38 5.01
CA MET A 250 -9.12 -4.00 4.62
C MET A 250 -9.10 -5.50 4.95
N ALA A 251 -9.53 -5.85 6.16
CA ALA A 251 -9.60 -7.24 6.61
C ALA A 251 -10.60 -8.05 5.76
N ALA A 252 -11.75 -7.46 5.43
CA ALA A 252 -12.75 -8.06 4.55
C ALA A 252 -12.22 -8.25 3.12
N GLY A 253 -11.50 -7.26 2.58
CA GLY A 253 -10.80 -7.38 1.30
C GLY A 253 -9.78 -8.52 1.32
N THR A 254 -8.93 -8.53 2.36
CA THR A 254 -7.92 -9.58 2.57
C THR A 254 -8.57 -10.97 2.63
N ALA A 255 -9.73 -11.08 3.29
CA ALA A 255 -10.52 -12.30 3.35
C ALA A 255 -11.10 -12.73 1.99
N GLY A 256 -11.44 -11.78 1.12
CA GLY A 256 -11.83 -12.03 -0.28
C GLY A 256 -10.69 -12.61 -1.14
N GLY A 257 -9.44 -12.36 -0.75
CA GLY A 257 -8.23 -12.97 -1.30
C GLY A 257 -7.77 -12.40 -2.65
N GLY A 258 -6.64 -12.88 -3.15
CA GLY A 258 -5.96 -12.31 -4.32
C GLY A 258 -5.38 -13.36 -5.26
N TRP A 259 -6.11 -14.46 -5.52
CA TRP A 259 -5.55 -15.70 -6.08
C TRP A 259 -4.74 -15.53 -7.36
N ARG A 260 -5.12 -14.59 -8.25
CA ARG A 260 -4.37 -14.30 -9.47
C ARG A 260 -2.95 -13.80 -9.14
N ILE A 261 -2.83 -12.86 -8.21
CA ILE A 261 -1.56 -12.27 -7.79
C ILE A 261 -0.77 -13.24 -6.89
N ILE A 262 -1.45 -13.93 -5.95
CA ILE A 262 -0.82 -14.95 -5.09
C ILE A 262 -0.09 -16.01 -5.92
N ARG A 263 -0.71 -16.47 -7.02
CA ARG A 263 -0.09 -17.44 -7.93
C ARG A 263 1.18 -16.88 -8.59
N THR A 264 1.19 -15.60 -8.96
CA THR A 264 2.36 -14.93 -9.56
C THR A 264 3.48 -14.76 -8.53
N MET A 265 3.18 -14.24 -7.35
CA MET A 265 4.15 -13.98 -6.29
C MET A 265 4.74 -15.25 -5.66
N GLY A 266 3.92 -16.28 -5.43
CA GLY A 266 4.32 -17.46 -4.65
C GLY A 266 5.03 -18.56 -5.45
N HIS A 267 4.66 -18.79 -6.71
CA HIS A 267 5.21 -19.92 -7.49
C HIS A 267 5.94 -19.52 -8.76
N LYS A 268 5.67 -18.32 -9.30
CA LYS A 268 6.23 -17.92 -10.58
C LYS A 268 7.55 -17.16 -10.47
N MET A 269 7.89 -16.51 -9.36
CA MET A 269 9.14 -15.73 -9.25
C MET A 269 10.34 -16.56 -8.77
N VAL A 270 10.22 -17.21 -7.60
CA VAL A 270 11.29 -17.97 -6.93
C VAL A 270 10.67 -19.20 -6.25
N LYS A 271 11.34 -20.36 -6.30
CA LYS A 271 10.92 -21.55 -5.53
C LYS A 271 11.42 -21.46 -4.08
N LEU A 272 10.50 -21.20 -3.16
CA LEU A 272 10.81 -20.98 -1.74
C LEU A 272 10.71 -22.26 -0.91
N GLN A 273 11.40 -22.25 0.24
CA GLN A 273 11.27 -23.19 1.36
C GLN A 273 11.04 -22.36 2.62
N PRO A 274 10.59 -22.94 3.75
CA PRO A 274 10.19 -22.15 4.92
C PRO A 274 11.23 -21.13 5.40
N VAL A 275 12.51 -21.49 5.42
CA VAL A 275 13.61 -20.58 5.77
C VAL A 275 13.71 -19.35 4.85
N HIS A 276 13.44 -19.52 3.55
CA HIS A 276 13.45 -18.43 2.58
C HIS A 276 12.24 -17.51 2.75
N GLY A 277 11.07 -18.12 3.01
CA GLY A 277 9.85 -17.36 3.30
C GLY A 277 10.02 -16.53 4.57
N PHE A 278 10.53 -17.14 5.64
CA PHE A 278 10.86 -16.45 6.89
C PHE A 278 11.82 -15.28 6.66
N ALA A 279 12.90 -15.49 5.92
CA ALA A 279 13.86 -14.41 5.63
C ALA A 279 13.20 -13.25 4.87
N ALA A 280 12.48 -13.53 3.80
CA ALA A 280 11.84 -12.51 2.98
C ALA A 280 10.75 -11.73 3.74
N GLU A 281 9.88 -12.43 4.46
CA GLU A 281 8.79 -11.84 5.25
C GLU A 281 9.33 -10.98 6.39
N THR A 282 10.36 -11.46 7.12
CA THR A 282 10.95 -10.73 8.24
C THR A 282 11.61 -9.43 7.77
N THR A 283 12.40 -9.49 6.69
CA THR A 283 13.02 -8.29 6.12
C THR A 283 11.95 -7.30 5.63
N ALA A 284 10.94 -7.78 4.92
CA ALA A 284 9.87 -6.92 4.42
C ALA A 284 9.06 -6.29 5.57
N ALA A 285 8.65 -7.08 6.56
CA ALA A 285 7.91 -6.59 7.73
C ALA A 285 8.71 -5.52 8.48
N LEU A 286 10.01 -5.72 8.69
CA LEU A 286 10.88 -4.75 9.35
C LEU A 286 10.93 -3.41 8.59
N ILE A 287 11.16 -3.46 7.27
CA ILE A 287 11.22 -2.26 6.42
C ILE A 287 9.89 -1.51 6.44
N ILE A 288 8.78 -2.25 6.26
CA ILE A 288 7.43 -1.67 6.22
C ILE A 288 7.09 -1.06 7.59
N GLN A 289 7.36 -1.76 8.68
CA GLN A 289 7.08 -1.27 10.03
C GLN A 289 7.89 -0.01 10.35
N ALA A 290 9.19 0.00 10.03
CA ALA A 290 10.04 1.16 10.22
C ALA A 290 9.51 2.38 9.46
N ALA A 291 9.10 2.19 8.20
CA ALA A 291 8.49 3.25 7.41
C ALA A 291 7.14 3.71 7.96
N SER A 292 6.28 2.80 8.41
CA SER A 292 4.99 3.13 9.05
C SER A 292 5.20 4.00 10.28
N HIS A 293 6.22 3.73 11.11
CA HIS A 293 6.53 4.52 12.29
C HIS A 293 6.95 5.95 11.96
N VAL A 294 7.70 6.15 10.88
CA VAL A 294 8.08 7.50 10.40
C VAL A 294 7.06 8.12 9.44
N GLY A 295 5.90 7.48 9.27
CA GLY A 295 4.80 7.96 8.44
C GLY A 295 5.07 7.95 6.93
N VAL A 296 6.02 7.15 6.45
CA VAL A 296 6.31 7.04 5.00
C VAL A 296 5.36 6.02 4.35
N PRO A 297 4.52 6.43 3.38
CA PRO A 297 3.68 5.51 2.63
C PRO A 297 4.55 4.68 1.68
N LEU A 298 4.82 3.43 2.04
CA LEU A 298 5.63 2.55 1.21
C LEU A 298 4.76 1.73 0.25
N SER A 299 5.42 1.22 -0.79
CA SER A 299 4.88 0.10 -1.55
C SER A 299 5.26 -1.20 -0.88
N THR A 300 4.35 -1.77 -0.12
CA THR A 300 4.53 -3.08 0.51
C THR A 300 4.77 -4.17 -0.54
N THR A 301 4.07 -4.08 -1.68
CA THR A 301 4.27 -4.93 -2.87
C THR A 301 5.70 -4.88 -3.40
N HIS A 302 6.31 -3.70 -3.53
CA HIS A 302 7.70 -3.59 -3.97
C HIS A 302 8.63 -4.27 -2.96
N VAL A 303 8.50 -3.92 -1.68
CA VAL A 303 9.38 -4.37 -0.60
C VAL A 303 9.37 -5.90 -0.50
N ILE A 304 8.20 -6.55 -0.44
CA ILE A 304 8.13 -8.01 -0.33
C ILE A 304 8.59 -8.70 -1.62
N SER A 305 8.22 -8.17 -2.79
CA SER A 305 8.63 -8.74 -4.08
C SER A 305 10.15 -8.76 -4.20
N THR A 306 10.81 -7.65 -3.91
CA THR A 306 12.27 -7.57 -3.97
C THR A 306 12.95 -8.33 -2.84
N SER A 307 12.34 -8.43 -1.66
CA SER A 307 12.84 -9.29 -0.57
C SER A 307 12.85 -10.76 -1.00
N ILE A 308 11.78 -11.23 -1.66
CA ILE A 308 11.72 -12.58 -2.24
C ILE A 308 12.81 -12.76 -3.32
N MET A 309 13.01 -11.77 -4.19
CA MET A 309 14.05 -11.82 -5.23
C MET A 309 15.45 -11.86 -4.62
N GLY A 310 15.72 -11.06 -3.58
CA GLY A 310 16.99 -11.02 -2.87
C GLY A 310 17.32 -12.36 -2.21
N VAL A 311 16.36 -12.94 -1.50
CA VAL A 311 16.50 -14.30 -0.95
C VAL A 311 16.74 -15.33 -2.06
N GLY A 312 16.01 -15.25 -3.17
CA GLY A 312 16.19 -16.15 -4.32
C GLY A 312 17.59 -16.04 -4.95
N ALA A 313 18.12 -14.84 -5.07
CA ALA A 313 19.43 -14.57 -5.67
C ALA A 313 20.59 -15.18 -4.86
N THR A 314 20.45 -15.31 -3.53
CA THR A 314 21.49 -15.93 -2.68
C THR A 314 21.68 -17.43 -2.91
N LYS A 315 20.66 -18.14 -3.43
CA LYS A 315 20.83 -19.53 -3.88
C LYS A 315 21.64 -19.59 -5.17
N ARG A 316 21.17 -18.84 -6.16
CA ARG A 316 21.78 -18.64 -7.47
C ARG A 316 21.00 -17.54 -8.18
N PHE A 317 21.69 -16.70 -8.94
CA PHE A 317 21.03 -15.60 -9.66
C PHE A 317 19.98 -16.10 -10.67
N SER A 318 20.19 -17.28 -11.26
CA SER A 318 19.25 -17.94 -12.18
C SER A 318 18.03 -18.58 -11.51
N ALA A 319 17.95 -18.62 -10.17
CA ALA A 319 16.76 -19.09 -9.46
C ALA A 319 15.61 -18.08 -9.51
N VAL A 320 15.93 -16.81 -9.75
CA VAL A 320 14.96 -15.75 -9.98
C VAL A 320 14.57 -15.76 -11.44
N LYS A 321 13.26 -15.85 -11.72
CA LYS A 321 12.73 -15.82 -13.08
C LYS A 321 12.64 -14.37 -13.61
N TRP A 322 13.77 -13.84 -14.08
CA TRP A 322 13.92 -12.45 -14.51
C TRP A 322 12.93 -11.98 -15.58
N GLY A 323 12.47 -12.86 -16.47
CA GLY A 323 11.41 -12.52 -17.44
C GLY A 323 10.07 -12.13 -16.79
N ILE A 324 9.75 -12.71 -15.62
CA ILE A 324 8.56 -12.32 -14.85
C ILE A 324 8.86 -11.06 -14.04
N VAL A 325 10.04 -10.97 -13.42
CA VAL A 325 10.47 -9.78 -12.68
C VAL A 325 10.42 -8.54 -13.57
N SER A 326 10.92 -8.62 -14.80
CA SER A 326 10.88 -7.51 -15.76
C SER A 326 9.46 -7.04 -16.04
N ARG A 327 8.50 -7.95 -16.24
CA ARG A 327 7.07 -7.60 -16.43
C ARG A 327 6.49 -6.89 -15.20
N ILE A 328 6.88 -7.32 -14.01
CA ILE A 328 6.46 -6.71 -12.74
C ILE A 328 7.03 -5.30 -12.62
N VAL A 329 8.33 -5.12 -12.86
CA VAL A 329 8.99 -3.81 -12.81
C VAL A 329 8.38 -2.84 -13.82
N TRP A 330 8.03 -3.30 -15.02
CA TRP A 330 7.31 -2.47 -15.99
C TRP A 330 5.93 -2.02 -15.49
N ALA A 331 5.18 -2.92 -14.83
CA ALA A 331 3.92 -2.55 -14.21
C ALA A 331 4.11 -1.48 -13.10
N TRP A 332 5.20 -1.57 -12.34
CA TRP A 332 5.55 -0.58 -11.31
C TRP A 332 5.86 0.79 -11.91
N VAL A 333 6.71 0.83 -12.94
CA VAL A 333 7.08 2.07 -13.64
C VAL A 333 5.85 2.73 -14.29
N LEU A 334 4.96 1.93 -14.89
CA LEU A 334 3.76 2.43 -15.56
C LEU A 334 2.65 2.85 -14.60
N THR A 335 2.69 2.43 -13.34
CA THR A 335 1.61 2.71 -12.37
C THR A 335 1.38 4.22 -12.21
N LEU A 336 2.41 5.00 -11.88
CA LEU A 336 2.29 6.46 -11.69
C LEU A 336 1.77 7.21 -12.93
N PRO A 337 2.36 7.06 -14.13
CA PRO A 337 1.90 7.82 -15.30
C PRO A 337 0.50 7.39 -15.73
N VAL A 338 0.17 6.09 -15.69
CA VAL A 338 -1.16 5.63 -16.10
C VAL A 338 -2.23 6.09 -15.12
N THR A 339 -2.00 5.97 -13.81
CA THR A 339 -2.99 6.48 -12.84
C THR A 339 -3.07 8.00 -12.84
N GLY A 340 -1.97 8.72 -13.09
CA GLY A 340 -2.00 10.16 -13.31
C GLY A 340 -2.88 10.56 -14.49
N LEU A 341 -2.76 9.89 -15.63
CA LEU A 341 -3.60 10.15 -16.80
C LEU A 341 -5.08 9.82 -16.54
N ILE A 342 -5.37 8.70 -15.88
CA ILE A 342 -6.75 8.35 -15.52
C ILE A 342 -7.32 9.36 -14.52
N GLY A 343 -6.54 9.79 -13.53
CA GLY A 343 -6.96 10.75 -12.51
C GLY A 343 -7.26 12.12 -13.11
N TRP A 344 -6.40 12.59 -14.03
CA TRP A 344 -6.65 13.79 -14.82
C TRP A 344 -7.96 13.65 -15.61
N GLY A 345 -8.08 12.59 -16.43
CA GLY A 345 -9.25 12.40 -17.28
C GLY A 345 -10.56 12.28 -16.50
N ALA A 346 -10.55 11.59 -15.37
CA ALA A 346 -11.72 11.48 -14.49
C ALA A 346 -12.13 12.85 -13.92
N SER A 347 -11.15 13.66 -13.49
CA SER A 347 -11.40 15.02 -12.98
C SER A 347 -11.97 15.95 -14.07
N GLU A 348 -11.40 15.94 -15.27
CA GLU A 348 -11.92 16.71 -16.42
C GLU A 348 -13.36 16.35 -16.76
N ILE A 349 -13.68 15.06 -16.80
CA ILE A 349 -15.05 14.59 -17.06
C ILE A 349 -16.02 15.14 -16.00
N MET A 350 -15.64 15.08 -14.72
CA MET A 350 -16.48 15.61 -13.64
C MET A 350 -16.67 17.13 -13.72
N HIS A 351 -15.61 17.88 -14.04
CA HIS A 351 -15.69 19.32 -14.28
C HIS A 351 -16.61 19.65 -15.47
N GLY A 352 -16.54 18.85 -16.55
CA GLY A 352 -17.43 18.96 -17.70
C GLY A 352 -18.92 18.75 -17.38
N PHE A 353 -19.23 17.93 -16.36
CA PHE A 353 -20.58 17.77 -15.82
C PHE A 353 -20.97 18.85 -14.79
N GLY A 354 -20.14 19.86 -14.57
CA GLY A 354 -20.40 20.95 -13.63
C GLY A 354 -20.22 20.57 -12.15
N MET A 355 -19.60 19.43 -11.86
CA MET A 355 -19.24 19.06 -10.50
C MET A 355 -18.04 19.90 -10.06
N LYS A 356 -18.16 20.58 -8.92
CA LYS A 356 -17.07 21.35 -8.30
C LYS A 356 -16.52 20.60 -7.09
#